data_AF-A0A353NAA0-F1
#
_entry.id   AF-A0A353NAA0-F1
#
_cell.length_a   1.000
_cell.length_b   1.000
_cell.length_c   1.000
_cell.angle_alpha   90.00
_cell.angle_beta   90.00
_cell.angle_gamma   90.00
#
_symmetry.space_group_name_H-M   'P 1'
#
loop_
_entity.id
_entity.type
_entity.pdbx_description
1 polymer ?
#
loop_
_entity_poly.entity_id
_entity_poly.type
_entity_poly.pdbx_seq_one_letter_code
_entity_poly.pdbx_strand_id
1 'polypeptide(L)'
;MSDLTLFYSQIVQGKDLSVLKQQVQAHPEWGIYADSLHEAEGTLLFMVRSGAQKNLVAVGDRGKIFRELVGEEKNQNGLKIKVCALTVENSQVIRRYFDFT
;
A
#
# COMPACT_ATOMS: atom_id res chain seq x y z
N MET A 1 8.90 -10.77 -9.10
CA MET A 1 7.99 -9.80 -8.44
C MET A 1 6.63 -10.01 -9.06
N SER A 2 5.57 -10.15 -8.27
CA SER A 2 4.20 -10.18 -8.81
C SER A 2 3.93 -8.86 -9.53
N ASP A 3 3.41 -8.92 -10.75
CA ASP A 3 3.09 -7.73 -11.53
C ASP A 3 1.82 -7.08 -10.97
N LEU A 4 2.00 -5.98 -10.23
CA LEU A 4 0.92 -5.21 -9.62
C LEU A 4 0.37 -4.11 -10.53
N THR A 5 0.79 -4.06 -11.80
CA THR A 5 0.37 -3.01 -12.75
C THR A 5 -1.14 -2.95 -12.90
N LEU A 6 -1.81 -4.11 -12.95
CA LEU A 6 -3.26 -4.20 -12.99
C LEU A 6 -3.90 -3.62 -11.73
N PHE A 7 -3.41 -3.98 -10.54
CA PHE A 7 -3.91 -3.43 -9.28
C PHE A 7 -3.73 -1.89 -9.22
N TYR A 8 -2.56 -1.37 -9.58
CA TYR A 8 -2.32 0.08 -9.62
C TYR A 8 -3.26 0.81 -10.59
N SER A 9 -3.60 0.22 -11.73
CA SER A 9 -4.59 0.82 -12.65
C SER A 9 -5.97 0.99 -12.01
N GLN A 10 -6.39 0.08 -11.13
CA GLN A 10 -7.66 0.18 -10.41
C GLN A 10 -7.66 1.35 -9.43
N ILE A 11 -6.51 1.62 -8.79
CA ILE A 11 -6.33 2.75 -7.89
C ILE A 11 -6.42 4.07 -8.67
N VAL A 12 -5.78 4.16 -9.85
CA VAL A 12 -5.88 5.34 -10.74
C VAL A 12 -7.32 5.61 -11.15
N GLN A 13 -8.10 4.56 -11.40
CA GLN A 13 -9.52 4.68 -11.74
C GLN A 13 -10.40 5.16 -10.57
N GLY A 14 -9.82 5.37 -9.37
CA GLY A 14 -10.55 5.87 -8.20
C GLY A 14 -11.56 4.87 -7.66
N LYS A 15 -11.28 3.56 -7.80
CA LYS A 15 -12.17 2.53 -7.26
C LYS A 15 -12.20 2.57 -5.74
N ASP A 16 -13.37 2.31 -5.18
CA ASP A 16 -13.60 2.25 -3.73
C ASP A 16 -12.75 1.16 -3.06
N LEU A 17 -12.36 1.41 -1.80
CA LEU A 17 -11.56 0.50 -0.99
C LEU A 17 -12.19 -0.90 -0.90
N SER A 18 -13.52 -1.00 -0.82
CA SER A 18 -14.25 -2.27 -0.74
C SER A 18 -14.06 -3.10 -2.01
N VAL A 19 -14.08 -2.43 -3.17
CA VAL A 19 -13.84 -3.08 -4.47
C VAL A 19 -12.39 -3.52 -4.57
N LEU A 20 -11.43 -2.70 -4.14
CA LEU A 20 -10.02 -3.07 -4.11
C LEU A 20 -9.76 -4.30 -3.23
N LYS A 21 -10.39 -4.37 -2.05
CA LYS A 21 -10.31 -5.53 -1.16
C LYS A 21 -10.86 -6.79 -1.82
N GLN A 22 -12.02 -6.72 -2.46
CA GLN A 22 -12.61 -7.86 -3.17
C GLN A 22 -11.72 -8.35 -4.32
N GLN A 23 -11.11 -7.44 -5.08
CA GLN A 23 -10.18 -7.78 -6.15
C GLN A 23 -8.92 -8.47 -5.61
N VAL A 24 -8.34 -7.95 -4.53
CA VAL A 24 -7.18 -8.58 -3.88
C VAL A 24 -7.52 -9.98 -3.35
N GLN A 25 -8.71 -10.17 -2.79
CA GLN A 25 -9.17 -11.51 -2.36
C GLN A 25 -9.36 -12.47 -3.52
N ALA A 26 -9.82 -11.98 -4.68
CA ALA A 26 -9.96 -12.77 -5.89
C ALA A 26 -8.61 -13.11 -6.56
N HIS A 27 -7.56 -12.33 -6.28
CA HIS A 27 -6.23 -12.43 -6.88
C HIS A 27 -5.11 -12.66 -5.83
N PRO A 28 -5.09 -13.82 -5.14
CA PRO A 28 -4.09 -14.12 -4.12
C PRO A 28 -2.65 -14.17 -4.66
N GLU A 29 -2.46 -14.35 -5.97
CA GLU A 29 -1.16 -14.34 -6.65
C GLU A 29 -0.43 -12.98 -6.58
N TRP A 30 -1.16 -11.89 -6.35
CA TRP A 30 -0.58 -10.57 -6.12
C TRP A 30 0.15 -10.48 -4.77
N GLY A 31 -0.15 -11.39 -3.84
CA GLY A 31 0.47 -11.40 -2.52
C GLY A 31 0.10 -10.20 -1.64
N ILE A 32 -0.94 -9.45 -2.01
CA ILE A 32 -1.45 -8.32 -1.22
C ILE A 32 -2.36 -8.87 -0.12
N TYR A 33 -2.23 -8.34 1.09
CA TYR A 33 -3.12 -8.69 2.20
C TYR A 33 -4.37 -7.80 2.15
N ALA A 34 -5.53 -8.34 1.75
CA ALA A 34 -6.77 -7.57 1.59
C ALA A 34 -7.15 -6.78 2.87
N ASP A 35 -7.02 -7.39 4.04
CA ASP A 35 -7.39 -6.77 5.31
C ASP A 35 -6.42 -5.64 5.72
N SER A 36 -5.25 -5.56 5.09
CA SER A 36 -4.29 -4.49 5.34
C SER A 36 -4.54 -3.23 4.52
N LEU A 37 -5.47 -3.25 3.55
CA LEU A 37 -5.83 -2.06 2.77
C LEU A 37 -6.53 -1.02 3.66
N HIS A 38 -5.87 0.13 3.80
CA HIS A 38 -6.37 1.29 4.53
C HIS A 38 -6.03 2.57 3.78
N GLU A 39 -6.89 3.58 3.87
CA GLU A 39 -6.62 4.90 3.31
C GLU A 39 -6.44 5.92 4.45
N ALA A 40 -5.42 6.77 4.33
CA ALA A 40 -5.17 7.88 5.23
C ALA A 40 -4.84 9.14 4.41
N GLU A 41 -5.70 10.16 4.51
CA GLU A 41 -5.50 11.48 3.86
C GLU A 41 -5.20 11.42 2.35
N GLY A 42 -5.78 10.45 1.62
CA GLY A 42 -5.54 10.26 0.19
C GLY A 42 -4.25 9.49 -0.15
N THR A 43 -3.62 8.86 0.84
CA THR A 43 -2.60 7.82 0.65
C THR A 43 -3.19 6.46 1.00
N LEU A 44 -3.17 5.53 0.05
CA LEU A 44 -3.58 4.15 0.25
C LEU A 44 -2.38 3.33 0.76
N LEU A 45 -2.57 2.60 1.85
CA LEU A 45 -1.57 1.73 2.46
C LEU A 45 -2.04 0.28 2.43
N PHE A 46 -1.12 -0.63 2.13
CA PHE A 46 -1.35 -2.07 2.22
C PHE A 46 -0.04 -2.83 2.39
N MET A 47 -0.13 -4.02 2.95
CA MET A 47 0.98 -4.96 3.00
C MET A 47 0.98 -5.85 1.77
N VAL A 48 2.18 -6.10 1.25
CA VAL A 48 2.42 -7.07 0.19
C VAL A 48 3.51 -8.05 0.63
N ARG A 49 3.33 -9.32 0.29
CA ARG A 49 4.35 -10.35 0.43
C ARG A 49 5.19 -10.40 -0.85
N SER A 50 6.46 -10.04 -0.74
CA SER A 50 7.44 -10.18 -1.81
C SER A 50 8.43 -11.30 -1.44
N GLY A 51 8.22 -12.49 -2.03
CA GLY A 51 9.01 -13.68 -1.68
C GLY A 51 8.76 -14.13 -0.23
N ALA A 52 9.81 -14.07 0.58
CA ALA A 52 9.79 -14.43 2.00
C ALA A 52 9.56 -13.24 2.95
N GLN A 53 9.55 -12.02 2.42
CA GLN A 53 9.43 -10.80 3.23
C GLN A 53 8.08 -10.12 3.01
N LYS A 54 7.59 -9.46 4.06
CA LYS A 54 6.43 -8.59 4.01
C LYS A 54 6.92 -7.15 3.96
N ASN A 55 6.36 -6.38 3.04
CA ASN A 55 6.63 -4.95 2.89
C ASN A 55 5.32 -4.18 3.00
N LEU A 56 5.39 -2.97 3.54
CA LEU A 56 4.32 -2.00 3.47
C LEU A 56 4.45 -1.23 2.15
N VAL A 57 3.35 -0.97 1.49
CA VAL A 57 3.28 -0.16 0.27
C VAL A 57 2.35 1.00 0.55
N ALA A 58 2.84 2.22 0.30
CA ALA A 58 2.04 3.44 0.31
C ALA A 58 1.88 3.95 -1.13
N VAL A 59 0.66 4.25 -1.54
CA VAL A 59 0.32 4.68 -2.90
C VAL A 59 -0.42 6.02 -2.83
N GLY A 60 0.06 6.99 -3.61
CA GLY A 60 -0.42 8.37 -3.57
C GLY A 60 0.35 9.20 -2.54
N ASP A 61 0.84 10.36 -2.96
CA ASP A 61 1.73 11.23 -2.17
C ASP A 61 1.01 12.45 -1.54
N ARG A 62 -0.33 12.41 -1.52
CA ARG A 62 -1.16 13.49 -0.96
C ARG A 62 -1.14 13.49 0.56
N GLY A 63 -1.18 12.31 1.19
CA GLY A 63 -1.18 12.17 2.65
C GLY A 63 0.20 12.37 3.25
N LYS A 64 0.25 12.94 4.46
CA LYS A 64 1.52 13.16 5.19
C LYS A 64 2.26 11.87 5.50
N ILE A 65 1.52 10.79 5.75
CA ILE A 65 2.06 9.45 6.00
C ILE A 65 3.02 8.98 4.89
N PHE A 66 2.76 9.32 3.62
CA PHE A 66 3.64 8.97 2.50
C PHE A 66 5.04 9.58 2.68
N ARG A 67 5.12 10.83 3.17
CA ARG A 67 6.39 11.55 3.35
C ARG A 67 7.14 11.08 4.59
N GLU A 68 6.40 10.74 5.65
CA GLU A 68 6.98 10.25 6.92
C GLU A 68 7.51 8.82 6.83
N LEU A 69 6.92 7.98 5.98
CA LEU A 69 7.41 6.62 5.75
C LEU A 69 8.76 6.61 5.05
N VAL A 70 9.63 5.71 5.51
CA VAL A 70 10.97 5.49 4.97
C VAL A 70 10.97 4.22 4.12
N GLY A 71 11.30 4.37 2.84
CA GLY A 71 11.26 3.28 1.87
C GLY A 71 11.73 3.69 0.48
N GLU A 72 11.72 2.73 -0.44
CA GLU A 72 12.06 2.93 -1.84
C GLU A 72 10.87 3.55 -2.58
N GLU A 73 11.06 4.74 -3.18
CA GLU A 73 10.03 5.39 -4.01
C GLU A 73 10.12 4.91 -5.46
N LYS A 74 8.96 4.63 -6.05
CA LYS A 74 8.77 4.22 -7.44
C LYS A 74 7.62 5.02 -8.04
N ASN A 75 7.68 5.21 -9.34
CA ASN A 75 6.58 5.78 -10.10
C ASN A 75 6.07 4.72 -11.08
N GLN A 76 4.78 4.38 -10.99
CA GLN A 76 4.16 3.38 -11.87
C GLN A 76 2.76 3.86 -12.26
N ASN A 77 2.47 3.87 -13.55
CA ASN A 77 1.20 4.38 -14.10
C ASN A 77 0.85 5.80 -13.63
N GLY A 78 1.86 6.65 -13.37
CA GLY A 78 1.67 8.02 -12.86
C GLY A 78 1.36 8.09 -11.36
N LEU A 79 1.34 6.97 -10.65
CA LEU A 79 1.21 6.91 -9.20
C LEU A 79 2.59 6.87 -8.55
N LYS A 80 2.79 7.74 -7.56
CA LYS A 80 3.91 7.58 -6.62
C LYS A 80 3.59 6.44 -5.66
N ILE A 81 4.51 5.50 -5.59
CA ILE A 81 4.45 4.30 -4.77
C ILE A 81 5.69 4.31 -3.89
N LYS A 82 5.54 4.01 -2.61
CA LYS A 82 6.66 3.86 -1.69
C LYS A 82 6.60 2.48 -1.06
N VAL A 83 7.65 1.69 -1.28
CA VAL A 83 7.81 0.35 -0.72
C VAL A 83 8.68 0.46 0.52
N CYS A 84 8.08 0.21 1.68
CA CYS A 84 8.67 0.38 2.99
C CYS A 84 8.88 -1.00 3.64
N ALA A 85 10.06 -1.22 4.20
CA ALA A 85 10.29 -2.40 5.06
C ALA A 85 9.51 -2.24 6.38
N LEU A 86 9.14 -3.36 7.01
CA LEU A 86 8.45 -3.37 8.32
C LEU A 86 9.44 -3.12 9.47
N THR A 87 10.02 -1.92 9.52
CA THR A 87 10.94 -1.46 10.55
C THR A 87 10.19 -0.85 11.75
N VAL A 88 10.89 -0.70 12.88
CA VAL A 88 10.34 -0.01 14.07
C VAL A 88 9.96 1.44 13.74
N GLU A 89 10.78 2.13 12.96
CA GLU A 89 10.53 3.50 12.51
C GLU A 89 9.21 3.61 11.72
N ASN A 90 9.04 2.78 10.69
CA ASN A 90 7.80 2.77 9.89
C ASN A 90 6.59 2.34 10.75
N SER A 91 6.78 1.42 11.69
CA SER A 91 5.71 1.05 12.64
C SER A 91 5.29 2.22 13.52
N GLN A 92 6.23 3.05 14.00
CA GLN A 92 5.90 4.26 14.76
C GLN A 92 5.15 5.29 13.92
N VAL A 93 5.47 5.41 12.62
CA VAL A 93 4.71 6.26 11.70
C VAL A 93 3.27 5.77 11.59
N ILE A 94 3.05 4.48 11.29
CA ILE A 94 1.71 3.89 11.14
C ILE A 94 0.84 4.16 12.38
N ARG A 95 1.38 3.96 13.59
CA ARG A 95 0.66 4.17 14.85
C ARG A 95 0.17 5.60 15.09
N ARG A 96 0.77 6.59 14.42
CA ARG A 96 0.28 8.00 14.49
C ARG A 96 -0.96 8.24 13.65
N TYR A 97 -1.22 7.38 12.65
CA TYR A 97 -2.33 7.53 11.70
C TYR A 97 -3.43 6.48 11.89
N PHE A 98 -3.11 5.35 12.52
CA PHE A 98 -4.02 4.23 12.74
C PHE A 98 -4.03 3.83 14.21
N ASP A 99 -5.07 4.23 14.94
CA ASP A 99 -5.20 4.02 16.40
C ASP A 99 -5.31 2.54 16.83
N PHE A 100 -5.46 1.61 15.88
CA PHE A 100 -5.65 0.19 16.12
C PHE A 100 -4.38 -0.66 15.97
N THR A 101 -3.20 -0.05 15.83
CA THR A 101 -1.90 -0.74 15.55
C THR A 101 -0.80 -0.52 16.59
#